data_AF-A0A813XTL0-F1
#
_entry.id   AF-A0A813XTL0-F1
#
_cell.length_a   1.000
_cell.length_b   1.000
_cell.length_c   1.000
_cell.angle_alpha   90.00
_cell.angle_beta   90.00
_cell.angle_gamma   90.00
#
_symmetry.space_group_name_H-M   'P 1'
#
loop_
_entity.id
_entity.type
_entity.pdbx_description
1 polymer ?
#
loop_
_entity_poly.entity_id
_entity_poly.type
_entity_poly.pdbx_seq_one_letter_code
_entity_poly.pdbx_strand_id
1 'polypeptide(L)'
;MKLKIFNFVFLITIFISQSCTIRLDYTLYSQLINDLQERTSDKYTPELIRNYFNLNQQSLKQFDEYLYFSENERNRLKNLAKEMFTFGYDNYLKHAYPQDELDPIHCCGRGPDHLRPDNINVNDALGDYLLTLVDSLTSLIVFGNSTEFKRASKLVIENLSFDKNSTVQVFEATIRILGSLLSSHLIVTNEYQPFGDMKIENYENEFLNLAHDLAVRLLSAFNNENSNLPYPRVNLKYGIPLNSYNHTCTSGAGTLVLEFGLLSYLLNDPIYEKVARDVSEIIFKKRNPITGLLGNEFNIRNGEWQGFMSGLGAGIDSYLEYLLKSFVLFGHKKELNMFKEMKKSIKTYLRHGLVEQSV
;
A
#
# COMPACT_ATOMS: atom_id res chain seq x y z
N MET A 1 -2.19 23.04 -8.10
CA MET A 1 -2.42 21.79 -8.87
C MET A 1 -3.67 21.14 -8.30
N LYS A 2 -4.81 21.10 -9.00
CA LYS A 2 -6.07 20.56 -8.44
C LYS A 2 -6.07 19.03 -8.57
N LEU A 3 -5.99 18.30 -7.46
CA LEU A 3 -6.35 16.87 -7.41
C LEU A 3 -7.81 16.77 -7.89
N LYS A 4 -8.05 16.30 -9.11
CA LYS A 4 -9.41 16.15 -9.64
C LYS A 4 -10.11 15.01 -8.89
N ILE A 5 -11.41 15.20 -8.61
CA ILE A 5 -12.32 14.29 -7.87
C ILE A 5 -12.21 12.81 -8.29
N PHE A 6 -11.84 12.51 -9.54
CA PHE A 6 -11.62 11.15 -10.05
C PHE A 6 -10.44 10.42 -9.36
N ASN A 7 -9.45 11.16 -8.85
CA ASN A 7 -8.34 10.59 -8.09
C ASN A 7 -8.77 10.06 -6.72
N PHE A 8 -9.90 10.50 -6.14
CA PHE A 8 -10.23 10.23 -4.75
C PHE A 8 -10.61 8.76 -4.46
N VAL A 9 -11.50 8.18 -5.27
CA VAL A 9 -11.83 6.74 -5.19
C VAL A 9 -10.61 5.88 -5.53
N PHE A 10 -9.75 6.39 -6.41
CA PHE A 10 -8.50 5.74 -6.80
C PHE A 10 -7.43 5.77 -5.71
N LEU A 11 -7.30 6.88 -4.96
CA LEU A 11 -6.43 6.98 -3.78
C LEU A 11 -6.78 5.91 -2.76
N ILE A 12 -8.08 5.71 -2.49
CA ILE A 12 -8.56 4.75 -1.51
C ILE A 12 -8.26 3.31 -1.97
N THR A 13 -8.46 2.97 -3.24
CA THR A 13 -8.02 1.66 -3.77
C THR A 13 -6.50 1.50 -3.72
N ILE A 14 -5.73 2.55 -3.98
CA ILE A 14 -4.27 2.55 -3.89
C ILE A 14 -3.80 2.22 -2.47
N PHE A 15 -4.35 2.89 -1.45
CA PHE A 15 -3.93 2.70 -0.05
C PHE A 15 -4.50 1.42 0.57
N ILE A 16 -5.74 1.03 0.26
CA ILE A 16 -6.32 -0.25 0.73
C ILE A 16 -5.62 -1.46 0.11
N SER A 17 -5.17 -1.36 -1.14
CA SER A 17 -4.48 -2.47 -1.83
C SER A 17 -3.10 -2.80 -1.27
N GLN A 18 -2.56 -2.01 -0.33
CA GLN A 18 -1.26 -2.29 0.29
C GLN A 18 -1.38 -3.02 1.62
N SER A 19 -2.43 -2.76 2.40
CA SER A 19 -2.70 -3.48 3.66
C SER A 19 -3.35 -4.85 3.42
N CYS A 20 -4.09 -5.03 2.34
CA CYS A 20 -4.51 -6.34 1.86
C CYS A 20 -3.63 -6.74 0.69
N THR A 21 -3.00 -7.92 0.75
CA THR A 21 -2.36 -8.59 -0.39
C THR A 21 -3.39 -8.99 -1.46
N ILE A 22 -4.16 -8.02 -1.97
CA ILE A 22 -5.01 -8.18 -3.13
C ILE A 22 -4.06 -8.07 -4.30
N ARG A 23 -3.75 -9.22 -4.88
CA ARG A 23 -3.09 -9.34 -6.17
C ARG A 23 -3.92 -8.55 -7.19
N LEU A 24 -3.56 -7.29 -7.42
CA LEU A 24 -4.15 -6.49 -8.48
C LEU A 24 -3.76 -7.16 -9.80
N ASP A 25 -4.74 -7.73 -10.49
CA ASP A 25 -4.54 -8.28 -11.81
C ASP A 25 -4.06 -7.15 -12.74
N TYR A 26 -2.80 -7.24 -13.18
CA TYR A 26 -2.15 -6.28 -14.07
C TYR A 26 -2.93 -6.08 -15.39
N THR A 27 -3.81 -7.02 -15.74
CA THR A 27 -4.70 -6.96 -16.90
C THR A 27 -5.76 -5.87 -16.72
N LEU A 28 -6.38 -5.79 -15.53
CA LEU A 28 -7.37 -4.76 -15.17
C LEU A 28 -6.77 -3.35 -15.16
N TYR A 29 -5.49 -3.22 -14.78
CA TYR A 29 -4.79 -1.94 -14.75
C TYR A 29 -4.35 -1.49 -16.14
N SER A 30 -4.03 -2.43 -17.04
CA SER A 30 -3.80 -2.12 -18.46
C SER A 30 -5.08 -1.70 -19.17
N GLN A 31 -6.22 -2.30 -18.79
CA GLN A 31 -7.55 -1.86 -19.19
C GLN A 31 -7.87 -0.48 -18.62
N LEU A 32 -7.59 -0.19 -17.35
CA LEU A 32 -7.80 1.15 -16.78
C LEU A 32 -6.98 2.23 -17.51
N ILE A 33 -5.75 1.93 -17.94
CA ILE A 33 -4.93 2.86 -18.76
C ILE A 33 -5.56 3.08 -20.14
N ASN A 34 -6.16 2.04 -20.75
CA ASN A 34 -6.88 2.15 -22.03
C ASN A 34 -8.24 2.86 -21.85
N ASP A 35 -8.98 2.56 -20.79
CA ASP A 35 -10.26 3.17 -20.40
C ASP A 35 -10.07 4.64 -20.00
N LEU A 36 -8.89 5.03 -19.51
CA LEU A 36 -8.53 6.44 -19.31
C LEU A 36 -8.31 7.19 -20.62
N GLN A 37 -8.10 6.50 -21.74
CA GLN A 37 -8.10 7.08 -23.09
C GLN A 37 -9.48 7.02 -23.75
N GLU A 38 -10.33 6.07 -23.38
CA GLU A 38 -11.68 5.91 -23.90
C GLU A 38 -12.74 6.10 -22.80
N ARG A 39 -13.15 7.36 -22.61
CA ARG A 39 -14.46 7.62 -22.02
C ARG A 39 -15.55 7.12 -22.97
N THR A 40 -15.97 5.87 -22.83
CA THR A 40 -17.34 5.44 -23.10
C THR A 40 -17.69 4.20 -22.29
N SER A 41 -18.90 4.23 -21.76
CA SER A 41 -19.57 3.26 -20.93
C SER A 41 -19.90 1.96 -21.68
N ASP A 42 -18.91 1.12 -21.99
CA ASP A 42 -19.18 -0.20 -22.56
C ASP A 42 -18.83 -1.31 -21.56
N LYS A 43 -19.89 -1.88 -21.02
CA LYS A 43 -19.91 -3.08 -20.18
C LYS A 43 -19.17 -4.21 -20.90
N TYR A 44 -18.35 -4.95 -20.17
CA TYR A 44 -17.93 -6.30 -20.56
C TYR A 44 -19.18 -7.16 -20.81
N THR A 45 -19.56 -7.31 -22.07
CA THR A 45 -20.67 -8.19 -22.46
C THR A 45 -20.14 -9.61 -22.67
N PRO A 46 -20.97 -10.65 -22.41
CA PRO A 46 -20.61 -12.04 -22.70
C PRO A 46 -20.14 -12.28 -24.14
N GLU A 47 -20.58 -11.43 -25.07
CA GLU A 47 -20.24 -11.47 -26.49
C GLU A 47 -18.76 -11.11 -26.78
N LEU A 48 -18.18 -10.22 -25.97
CA LEU A 48 -16.78 -9.80 -26.08
C LEU A 48 -15.83 -10.92 -25.63
N ILE A 49 -16.20 -11.67 -24.59
CA ILE A 49 -15.47 -12.85 -24.11
C ILE A 49 -15.61 -14.02 -25.10
N ARG A 50 -16.80 -14.19 -25.69
CA ARG A 50 -17.10 -15.22 -26.70
C ARG A 50 -16.17 -15.14 -27.91
N ASN A 51 -15.89 -13.93 -28.38
CA ASN A 51 -15.00 -13.68 -29.51
C ASN A 51 -13.51 -13.86 -29.16
N TYR A 52 -13.11 -13.63 -27.90
CA TYR A 52 -11.72 -13.73 -27.49
C TYR A 52 -11.20 -15.18 -27.38
N PHE A 53 -12.08 -16.14 -27.05
CA PHE A 53 -11.68 -17.54 -26.79
C PHE A 53 -12.13 -18.56 -27.85
N ASN A 54 -12.83 -18.16 -28.92
CA ASN A 54 -13.27 -19.05 -30.02
C ASN A 54 -13.97 -20.34 -29.51
N LEU A 55 -14.80 -20.23 -28.46
CA LEU A 55 -15.40 -21.40 -27.80
C LEU A 55 -16.72 -21.83 -28.48
N ASN A 56 -16.88 -23.14 -28.69
CA ASN A 56 -18.12 -23.74 -29.17
C ASN A 56 -19.25 -23.67 -28.12
N GLN A 57 -20.52 -23.69 -28.56
CA GLN A 57 -21.71 -23.51 -27.68
C GLN A 57 -21.82 -24.53 -26.53
N GLN A 58 -21.27 -25.72 -26.69
CA GLN A 58 -21.37 -26.80 -25.70
C GLN A 58 -20.35 -26.67 -24.56
N SER A 59 -19.17 -26.10 -24.83
CA SER A 59 -18.19 -25.74 -23.81
C SER A 59 -18.61 -24.49 -23.03
N LEU A 60 -19.30 -23.53 -23.66
CA LEU A 60 -19.75 -22.29 -23.01
C LEU A 60 -20.70 -22.50 -21.82
N LYS A 61 -21.66 -23.43 -21.89
CA LYS A 61 -22.56 -23.71 -20.76
C LYS A 61 -21.84 -24.19 -19.50
N GLN A 62 -20.69 -24.84 -19.67
CA GLN A 62 -19.88 -25.35 -18.56
C GLN A 62 -18.90 -24.28 -18.04
N PHE A 63 -18.63 -23.23 -18.81
CA PHE A 63 -17.72 -22.12 -18.47
C PHE A 63 -18.44 -20.84 -17.99
N ASP A 64 -19.70 -20.63 -18.36
CA ASP A 64 -20.49 -19.46 -17.95
C ASP A 64 -20.62 -19.35 -16.41
N GLU A 65 -20.72 -20.49 -15.70
CA GLU A 65 -20.72 -20.51 -14.22
C GLU A 65 -19.39 -20.05 -13.59
N TYR A 66 -18.28 -20.09 -14.33
CA TYR A 66 -16.93 -19.76 -13.84
C TYR A 66 -16.40 -18.41 -14.34
N LEU A 67 -17.08 -17.76 -15.30
CA LEU A 67 -16.62 -16.50 -15.90
C LEU A 67 -17.07 -15.27 -15.11
N TYR A 68 -18.24 -15.31 -14.49
CA TYR A 68 -18.72 -14.21 -13.66
C TYR A 68 -19.70 -14.70 -12.60
N PHE A 69 -19.57 -14.17 -11.38
CA PHE A 69 -20.55 -14.41 -10.33
C PHE A 69 -21.88 -13.75 -10.69
N SER A 70 -23.01 -14.45 -10.49
CA SER A 70 -24.35 -13.84 -10.61
C SER A 70 -24.51 -12.68 -9.64
N GLU A 71 -25.47 -11.77 -9.87
CA GLU A 71 -25.69 -10.64 -8.95
C GLU A 71 -26.02 -11.10 -7.52
N ASN A 72 -26.87 -12.13 -7.40
CA ASN A 72 -27.19 -12.73 -6.11
C ASN A 72 -25.95 -13.30 -5.43
N GLU A 73 -25.09 -13.98 -6.19
CA GLU A 73 -23.85 -14.55 -5.65
C GLU A 73 -22.85 -13.46 -5.24
N ARG A 74 -22.67 -12.40 -6.05
CA ARG A 74 -21.85 -11.24 -5.68
C ARG A 74 -22.37 -10.57 -4.41
N ASN A 75 -23.68 -10.40 -4.27
CA ASN A 75 -24.27 -9.82 -3.06
C ASN A 75 -24.08 -10.73 -1.85
N ARG A 76 -24.23 -12.04 -2.01
CA ARG A 76 -23.97 -13.03 -0.95
C ARG A 76 -22.51 -12.98 -0.50
N LEU A 77 -21.56 -13.03 -1.43
CA LEU A 77 -20.12 -12.99 -1.14
C LEU A 77 -19.68 -11.64 -0.55
N LYS A 78 -20.25 -10.52 -1.02
CA LYS A 78 -20.04 -9.19 -0.43
C LYS A 78 -20.46 -9.15 1.03
N ASN A 79 -21.65 -9.68 1.34
CA ASN A 79 -22.16 -9.73 2.72
C ASN A 79 -21.30 -10.65 3.60
N LEU A 80 -20.90 -11.82 3.06
CA LEU A 80 -20.00 -12.72 3.76
C LEU A 80 -18.64 -12.06 4.09
N ALA A 81 -18.05 -11.33 3.15
CA ALA A 81 -16.81 -10.58 3.40
C ALA A 81 -16.98 -9.52 4.51
N LYS A 82 -18.13 -8.84 4.53
CA LYS A 82 -18.47 -7.87 5.58
C LYS A 82 -18.64 -8.55 6.95
N GLU A 83 -19.29 -9.71 7.00
CA GLU A 83 -19.44 -10.50 8.22
C GLU A 83 -18.08 -10.97 8.76
N MET A 84 -17.20 -11.47 7.89
CA MET A 84 -15.84 -11.89 8.25
C MET A 84 -15.00 -10.73 8.79
N PHE A 85 -15.07 -9.56 8.15
CA PHE A 85 -14.40 -8.35 8.64
C PHE A 85 -14.94 -7.95 10.01
N THR A 86 -16.26 -7.89 10.16
CA THR A 86 -16.91 -7.51 11.44
C THR A 86 -16.52 -8.47 12.55
N PHE A 87 -16.51 -9.78 12.28
CA PHE A 87 -16.05 -10.78 13.24
C PHE A 87 -14.60 -10.54 13.69
N GLY A 88 -13.67 -10.33 12.76
CA GLY A 88 -12.27 -10.06 13.10
C GLY A 88 -12.09 -8.76 13.88
N TYR A 89 -12.73 -7.69 13.41
CA TYR A 89 -12.67 -6.35 14.01
C TYR A 89 -13.24 -6.32 15.43
N ASP A 90 -14.42 -6.91 15.65
CA ASP A 90 -15.06 -6.96 16.97
C ASP A 90 -14.22 -7.77 17.97
N ASN A 91 -13.61 -8.87 17.51
CA ASN A 91 -12.73 -9.67 18.37
C ASN A 91 -11.42 -8.93 18.69
N TYR A 92 -10.85 -8.18 17.73
CA TYR A 92 -9.71 -7.30 18.02
C TYR A 92 -10.07 -6.28 19.11
N LEU A 93 -11.19 -5.57 18.98
CA LEU A 93 -11.62 -4.59 19.97
C LEU A 93 -11.87 -5.21 21.35
N LYS A 94 -12.38 -6.43 21.38
CA LYS A 94 -12.72 -7.13 22.63
C LYS A 94 -11.50 -7.72 23.33
N HIS A 95 -10.55 -8.24 22.58
CA HIS A 95 -9.47 -9.09 23.12
C HIS A 95 -8.07 -8.49 23.01
N ALA A 96 -7.87 -7.53 22.11
CA ALA A 96 -6.55 -7.02 21.78
C ALA A 96 -6.39 -5.52 21.98
N TYR A 97 -7.41 -4.70 21.72
CA TYR A 97 -7.32 -3.26 21.94
C TYR A 97 -6.84 -2.95 23.38
N PRO A 98 -5.82 -2.08 23.59
CA PRO A 98 -5.17 -1.17 22.64
C PRO A 98 -3.83 -1.69 22.06
N GLN A 99 -3.63 -2.99 21.95
CA GLN A 99 -2.42 -3.55 21.32
C GLN A 99 -2.48 -3.43 19.80
N ASP A 100 -1.34 -3.65 19.14
CA ASP A 100 -1.22 -3.53 17.68
C ASP A 100 -2.02 -4.61 16.94
N GLU A 101 -1.96 -5.86 17.38
CA GLU A 101 -2.64 -6.98 16.73
C GLU A 101 -3.37 -7.87 17.75
N LEU A 102 -4.33 -8.65 17.25
CA LEU A 102 -4.91 -9.77 17.97
C LEU A 102 -4.07 -11.02 17.72
N ASP A 103 -3.68 -11.71 18.78
CA ASP A 103 -3.30 -13.12 18.71
C ASP A 103 -4.59 -13.96 18.78
N PRO A 104 -5.07 -14.53 17.66
CA PRO A 104 -6.34 -15.25 17.63
C PRO A 104 -6.27 -16.64 18.28
N ILE A 105 -5.06 -17.18 18.52
CA ILE A 105 -4.89 -18.49 19.17
C ILE A 105 -5.03 -18.32 20.67
N HIS A 106 -4.41 -17.28 21.22
CA HIS A 106 -4.42 -17.00 22.67
C HIS A 106 -5.53 -16.02 23.09
N CYS A 107 -6.27 -15.45 22.14
CA CYS A 107 -7.33 -14.47 22.38
C CYS A 107 -6.85 -13.27 23.23
N CYS A 108 -5.65 -12.76 22.93
CA CYS A 108 -5.05 -11.63 23.60
C CYS A 108 -4.39 -10.65 22.62
N GLY A 109 -4.12 -9.43 23.08
CA GLY A 109 -3.39 -8.46 22.29
C GLY A 109 -1.90 -8.79 22.15
N ARG A 110 -1.31 -8.36 21.05
CA ARG A 110 0.11 -8.50 20.73
C ARG A 110 0.69 -7.15 20.28
N GLY A 111 1.84 -6.80 20.84
CA GLY A 111 2.65 -5.64 20.47
C GLY A 111 4.09 -6.04 20.17
N PRO A 112 5.02 -5.06 20.04
CA PRO A 112 6.44 -5.31 19.88
C PRO A 112 7.02 -6.22 20.96
N ASP A 113 7.98 -7.05 20.55
CA ASP A 113 8.79 -7.86 21.45
C ASP A 113 9.86 -6.99 22.11
N HIS A 114 9.51 -6.39 23.25
CA HIS A 114 10.42 -5.56 24.03
C HIS A 114 11.61 -6.32 24.62
N LEU A 115 11.48 -7.63 24.82
CA LEU A 115 12.56 -8.47 25.36
C LEU A 115 13.59 -8.82 24.29
N ARG A 116 13.16 -8.86 23.03
CA ARG A 116 14.00 -9.11 21.85
C ARG A 116 13.83 -8.01 20.81
N PRO A 117 14.50 -6.85 20.98
CA PRO A 117 14.48 -5.78 19.99
C PRO A 117 14.95 -6.19 18.59
N ASP A 118 15.74 -7.27 18.49
CA ASP A 118 16.24 -7.88 17.25
C ASP A 118 15.22 -8.80 16.56
N ASN A 119 14.04 -9.02 17.14
CA ASN A 119 12.97 -9.83 16.56
C ASN A 119 12.23 -9.08 15.44
N ILE A 120 12.92 -8.93 14.30
CA ILE A 120 12.43 -8.16 13.14
C ILE A 120 11.10 -8.68 12.58
N ASN A 121 10.84 -9.99 12.67
CA ASN A 121 9.61 -10.60 12.17
C ASN A 121 8.35 -10.11 12.91
N VAL A 122 8.54 -9.49 14.08
CA VAL A 122 7.47 -8.94 14.92
C VAL A 122 7.59 -7.42 14.96
N ASN A 123 8.77 -6.92 15.29
CA ASN A 123 8.97 -5.50 15.59
C ASN A 123 8.92 -4.61 14.34
N ASP A 124 9.09 -5.16 13.13
CA ASP A 124 9.03 -4.36 11.91
C ASP A 124 7.66 -3.70 11.71
N ALA A 125 6.60 -4.44 12.03
CA ALA A 125 5.22 -3.98 11.90
C ALA A 125 4.59 -3.49 13.22
N LEU A 126 5.00 -4.03 14.38
CA LEU A 126 4.37 -3.72 15.66
C LEU A 126 5.14 -2.58 16.37
N GLY A 127 4.51 -1.41 16.47
CA GLY A 127 5.12 -0.16 16.94
C GLY A 127 4.56 0.41 18.25
N ASP A 128 3.66 -0.31 18.93
CA ASP A 128 2.81 0.20 20.03
C ASP A 128 1.94 1.39 19.60
N TYR A 129 1.34 1.28 18.41
CA TYR A 129 0.67 2.38 17.73
C TYR A 129 -0.70 2.00 17.16
N LEU A 130 -1.42 1.11 17.85
CA LEU A 130 -2.80 0.72 17.53
C LEU A 130 -2.94 0.17 16.10
N LEU A 131 -1.94 -0.60 15.62
CA LEU A 131 -1.81 -0.98 14.21
C LEU A 131 -3.13 -1.42 13.57
N THR A 132 -3.78 -2.45 14.11
CA THR A 132 -5.00 -3.01 13.55
C THR A 132 -6.14 -2.00 13.55
N LEU A 133 -6.28 -1.18 14.60
CA LEU A 133 -7.33 -0.18 14.67
C LEU A 133 -7.14 0.89 13.59
N VAL A 134 -5.91 1.39 13.44
CA VAL A 134 -5.56 2.40 12.44
C VAL A 134 -5.75 1.82 11.03
N ASP A 135 -5.23 0.63 10.74
CA ASP A 135 -5.32 -0.02 9.42
C ASP A 135 -6.79 -0.31 9.04
N SER A 136 -7.64 -0.64 10.03
CA SER A 136 -9.06 -0.95 9.83
C SER A 136 -9.95 0.26 9.51
N LEU A 137 -9.50 1.50 9.78
CA LEU A 137 -10.31 2.71 9.54
C LEU A 137 -10.81 2.79 8.09
N THR A 138 -9.93 2.54 7.12
CA THR A 138 -10.28 2.60 5.69
C THR A 138 -11.23 1.48 5.28
N SER A 139 -11.13 0.30 5.90
CA SER A 139 -12.06 -0.81 5.66
C SER A 139 -13.47 -0.49 6.19
N LEU A 140 -13.58 0.12 7.37
CA LEU A 140 -14.88 0.57 7.90
C LEU A 140 -15.60 1.51 6.92
N ILE A 141 -14.85 2.37 6.23
CA ILE A 141 -15.37 3.27 5.20
C ILE A 141 -15.88 2.48 3.99
N VAL A 142 -15.10 1.52 3.48
CA VAL A 142 -15.50 0.66 2.34
C VAL A 142 -16.77 -0.13 2.65
N PHE A 143 -16.90 -0.65 3.88
CA PHE A 143 -18.09 -1.38 4.30
C PHE A 143 -19.29 -0.48 4.64
N GLY A 144 -19.12 0.84 4.52
CA GLY A 144 -20.15 1.86 4.77
C GLY A 144 -20.58 1.97 6.23
N ASN A 145 -19.73 1.54 7.18
CA ASN A 145 -20.06 1.57 8.60
C ASN A 145 -19.64 2.91 9.23
N SER A 146 -20.39 3.96 8.90
CA SER A 146 -20.10 5.34 9.36
C SER A 146 -20.06 5.47 10.88
N THR A 147 -21.05 4.90 11.59
CA THR A 147 -21.11 4.97 13.05
C THR A 147 -19.85 4.40 13.70
N GLU A 148 -19.41 3.24 13.23
CA GLU A 148 -18.22 2.59 13.76
C GLU A 148 -16.93 3.29 13.32
N PHE A 149 -16.85 3.77 12.08
CA PHE A 149 -15.73 4.59 11.62
C PHE A 149 -15.53 5.81 12.53
N LYS A 150 -16.58 6.55 12.87
CA LYS A 150 -16.50 7.71 13.77
C LYS A 150 -16.06 7.30 15.18
N ARG A 151 -16.57 6.17 15.70
CA ARG A 151 -16.17 5.63 17.01
C ARG A 151 -14.69 5.23 17.03
N ALA A 152 -14.24 4.47 16.04
CA ALA A 152 -12.86 4.03 15.88
C ALA A 152 -11.91 5.23 15.70
N SER A 153 -12.32 6.21 14.90
CA SER A 153 -11.57 7.45 14.69
C SER A 153 -11.32 8.20 16.00
N LYS A 154 -12.34 8.29 16.86
CA LYS A 154 -12.21 8.89 18.19
C LYS A 154 -11.18 8.13 19.05
N LEU A 155 -11.25 6.80 19.07
CA LEU A 155 -10.28 5.97 19.80
C LEU A 155 -8.84 6.20 19.30
N VAL A 156 -8.65 6.28 17.99
CA VAL A 156 -7.33 6.57 17.38
C VAL A 156 -6.84 7.96 17.79
N ILE A 157 -7.66 9.00 17.63
CA ILE A 157 -7.29 10.39 17.95
C ILE A 157 -6.92 10.54 19.43
N GLU A 158 -7.64 9.86 20.32
CA GLU A 158 -7.42 9.96 21.78
C GLU A 158 -6.22 9.15 22.28
N ASN A 159 -5.88 8.02 21.64
CA ASN A 159 -4.95 7.03 22.20
C ASN A 159 -3.69 6.79 21.36
N LEU A 160 -3.65 7.20 20.09
CA LEU A 160 -2.48 7.01 19.23
C LEU A 160 -1.36 7.97 19.63
N SER A 161 -0.15 7.45 19.82
CA SER A 161 1.05 8.25 20.07
C SER A 161 2.28 7.56 19.51
N PHE A 162 3.14 8.34 18.85
CA PHE A 162 4.41 7.86 18.31
C PHE A 162 5.61 8.16 19.21
N ASP A 163 5.42 8.75 20.40
CA ASP A 163 6.49 8.90 21.40
C ASP A 163 6.74 7.59 22.16
N LYS A 164 7.17 6.56 21.42
CA LYS A 164 7.38 5.19 21.91
C LYS A 164 8.83 4.79 21.73
N ASN A 165 9.38 4.11 22.73
CA ASN A 165 10.66 3.42 22.56
C ASN A 165 10.45 2.09 21.82
N SER A 166 10.01 2.19 20.57
CA SER A 166 9.81 1.04 19.67
C SER A 166 10.53 1.31 18.35
N THR A 167 11.12 0.26 17.79
CA THR A 167 11.84 0.31 16.50
C THR A 167 10.98 -0.34 15.44
N VAL A 168 10.59 0.44 14.44
CA VAL A 168 9.71 0.00 13.35
C VAL A 168 10.43 0.02 12.02
N GLN A 169 9.93 -0.75 11.06
CA GLN A 169 10.39 -0.65 9.68
C GLN A 169 9.74 0.54 8.99
N VAL A 170 10.54 1.37 8.31
CA VAL A 170 10.07 2.58 7.63
C VAL A 170 9.01 2.25 6.58
N PHE A 171 9.20 1.17 5.85
CA PHE A 171 8.24 0.63 4.89
C PHE A 171 6.88 0.33 5.51
N GLU A 172 6.84 -0.55 6.53
CA GLU A 172 5.59 -0.99 7.18
C GLU A 172 4.84 0.18 7.83
N ALA A 173 5.54 1.03 8.57
CA ALA A 173 4.94 2.21 9.19
C ALA A 173 4.37 3.19 8.14
N THR A 174 5.01 3.29 6.97
CA THR A 174 4.56 4.15 5.87
C THR A 174 3.27 3.60 5.25
N ILE A 175 3.28 2.37 4.76
CA ILE A 175 2.16 1.84 3.98
C ILE A 175 0.92 1.55 4.84
N ARG A 176 1.10 1.20 6.12
CA ARG A 176 -0.01 0.85 7.02
C ARG A 176 -0.52 2.07 7.79
N ILE A 177 0.35 2.68 8.59
CA ILE A 177 -0.07 3.76 9.52
C ILE A 177 -0.20 5.09 8.78
N LEU A 178 0.86 5.55 8.11
CA LEU A 178 0.83 6.84 7.42
C LEU A 178 -0.22 6.84 6.30
N GLY A 179 -0.27 5.77 5.51
CA GLY A 179 -1.28 5.58 4.47
C GLY A 179 -2.72 5.64 4.99
N SER A 180 -3.02 4.97 6.10
CA SER A 180 -4.37 4.99 6.69
C SER A 180 -4.75 6.35 7.29
N LEU A 181 -3.82 7.02 7.99
CA LEU A 181 -4.06 8.36 8.55
C LEU A 181 -4.34 9.38 7.45
N LEU A 182 -3.54 9.39 6.39
CA LEU A 182 -3.73 10.29 5.25
C LEU A 182 -5.05 9.99 4.51
N SER A 183 -5.37 8.71 4.31
CA SER A 183 -6.62 8.30 3.67
C SER A 183 -7.85 8.73 4.51
N SER A 184 -7.79 8.52 5.83
CA SER A 184 -8.86 8.89 6.75
C SER A 184 -9.03 10.41 6.81
N HIS A 185 -7.93 11.17 6.83
CA HIS A 185 -7.96 12.64 6.74
C HIS A 185 -8.69 13.11 5.48
N LEU A 186 -8.32 12.56 4.33
CA LEU A 186 -8.94 12.89 3.05
C LEU A 186 -10.45 12.59 3.03
N ILE A 187 -10.88 11.49 3.65
CA ILE A 187 -12.29 11.06 3.70
C ILE A 187 -13.13 11.96 4.61
N VAL A 188 -12.62 12.27 5.81
CA VAL A 188 -13.30 13.14 6.76
C VAL A 188 -13.45 14.57 6.21
N THR A 189 -12.44 15.07 5.50
CA THR A 189 -12.43 16.44 4.97
C THR A 189 -13.12 16.60 3.62
N ASN A 190 -13.48 15.50 2.93
CA ASN A 190 -14.11 15.57 1.62
C ASN A 190 -15.57 16.06 1.71
N GLU A 191 -15.89 17.21 1.13
CA GLU A 191 -17.25 17.75 1.14
C GLU A 191 -18.30 16.84 0.48
N TYR A 192 -17.90 16.05 -0.53
CA TYR A 192 -18.80 15.20 -1.30
C TYR A 192 -19.24 13.93 -0.57
N GLN A 193 -18.48 13.47 0.43
CA GLN A 193 -18.79 12.28 1.24
C GLN A 193 -19.25 11.05 0.43
N PRO A 194 -18.43 10.54 -0.52
CA PRO A 194 -18.84 9.49 -1.46
C PRO A 194 -19.16 8.12 -0.81
N PHE A 195 -18.80 7.92 0.46
CA PHE A 195 -19.02 6.67 1.20
C PHE A 195 -20.09 6.82 2.31
N GLY A 196 -20.93 7.86 2.22
CA GLY A 196 -21.84 8.27 3.29
C GLY A 196 -21.18 9.26 4.24
N ASP A 197 -21.93 9.70 5.26
CA ASP A 197 -21.45 10.69 6.22
C ASP A 197 -20.35 10.14 7.13
N MET A 198 -19.09 10.32 6.74
CA MET A 198 -17.88 9.99 7.48
C MET A 198 -17.31 11.23 8.21
N LYS A 199 -18.01 12.36 8.26
CA LYS A 199 -17.50 13.56 8.93
C LYS A 199 -17.43 13.35 10.44
N ILE A 200 -16.33 13.82 11.02
CA ILE A 200 -16.11 13.85 12.47
C ILE A 200 -16.45 15.27 12.94
N GLU A 201 -17.24 15.36 14.01
CA GLU A 201 -17.62 16.65 14.61
C GLU A 201 -16.40 17.32 15.24
N ASN A 202 -16.23 18.63 15.02
CA ASN A 202 -15.11 19.43 15.52
C ASN A 202 -13.72 18.90 15.12
N TYR A 203 -13.61 18.27 13.94
CA TYR A 203 -12.34 17.78 13.41
C TYR A 203 -11.38 18.93 13.04
N GLU A 204 -10.23 18.99 13.71
CA GLU A 204 -9.18 20.00 13.53
C GLU A 204 -7.88 19.41 12.92
N ASN A 205 -8.03 18.53 11.93
CA ASN A 205 -6.93 17.88 11.20
C ASN A 205 -6.10 16.89 12.02
N GLU A 206 -6.69 16.27 13.04
CA GLU A 206 -6.01 15.36 13.98
C GLU A 206 -5.27 14.23 13.26
N PHE A 207 -5.88 13.62 12.24
CA PHE A 207 -5.20 12.59 11.44
C PHE A 207 -4.00 13.12 10.65
N LEU A 208 -4.08 14.34 10.11
CA LEU A 208 -2.95 14.95 9.40
C LEU A 208 -1.83 15.32 10.38
N ASN A 209 -2.17 15.78 11.58
CA ASN A 209 -1.20 16.07 12.64
C ASN A 209 -0.47 14.78 13.09
N LEU A 210 -1.21 13.67 13.27
CA LEU A 210 -0.63 12.36 13.57
C LEU A 210 0.23 11.84 12.41
N ALA A 211 -0.23 11.99 11.16
CA ALA A 211 0.54 11.62 9.97
C ALA A 211 1.86 12.39 9.90
N HIS A 212 1.82 13.69 10.20
CA HIS A 212 3.00 14.54 10.25
C HIS A 212 3.98 14.12 11.35
N ASP A 213 3.50 13.86 12.58
CA ASP A 213 4.36 13.41 13.71
C ASP A 213 5.09 12.09 13.36
N LEU A 214 4.38 11.12 12.79
CA LEU A 214 5.01 9.87 12.32
C LEU A 214 6.06 10.15 11.24
N ALA A 215 5.72 10.94 10.22
CA ALA A 215 6.61 11.20 9.10
C ALA A 215 7.90 11.93 9.52
N VAL A 216 7.82 12.88 10.47
CA VAL A 216 8.99 13.56 11.04
C VAL A 216 9.95 12.55 11.68
N ARG A 217 9.42 11.57 12.41
CA ARG A 217 10.23 10.50 13.03
C ARG A 217 10.89 9.63 11.97
N LEU A 218 10.13 9.21 10.96
CA LEU A 218 10.62 8.40 9.84
C LEU A 218 11.63 9.14 8.97
N LEU A 219 11.58 10.47 8.90
CA LEU A 219 12.50 11.28 8.09
C LEU A 219 13.98 11.07 8.47
N SER A 220 14.24 10.71 9.73
CA SER A 220 15.59 10.36 10.19
C SER A 220 16.23 9.22 9.39
N ALA A 221 15.44 8.31 8.83
CA ALA A 221 15.92 7.22 7.98
C ALA A 221 16.66 7.70 6.73
N PHE A 222 16.34 8.90 6.23
CA PHE A 222 16.92 9.43 4.99
C PHE A 222 18.27 10.13 5.22
N ASN A 223 18.73 10.25 6.48
CA ASN A 223 20.03 10.82 6.82
C ASN A 223 21.18 9.83 6.59
N ASN A 224 21.25 9.24 5.40
CA ASN A 224 22.32 8.33 4.99
C ASN A 224 23.16 8.96 3.87
N GLU A 225 24.23 9.65 4.26
CA GLU A 225 25.10 10.38 3.33
C GLU A 225 25.93 9.46 2.41
N ASN A 226 26.07 8.17 2.74
CA ASN A 226 26.96 7.29 1.99
C ASN A 226 26.35 6.83 0.66
N SER A 227 25.10 6.33 0.70
CA SER A 227 24.42 5.80 -0.49
C SER A 227 23.18 6.59 -0.90
N ASN A 228 22.72 7.52 -0.05
CA ASN A 228 21.43 8.20 -0.17
C ASN A 228 20.22 7.24 -0.19
N LEU A 229 20.40 5.99 0.25
CA LEU A 229 19.32 5.04 0.47
C LEU A 229 18.92 5.05 1.94
N PRO A 230 17.62 4.97 2.27
CA PRO A 230 17.16 5.12 3.64
C PRO A 230 17.60 3.95 4.52
N TYR A 231 17.83 4.21 5.80
CA TYR A 231 17.89 3.17 6.81
C TYR A 231 16.56 2.41 6.84
N PRO A 232 16.55 1.08 6.90
CA PRO A 232 15.31 0.31 6.87
C PRO A 232 14.43 0.52 8.09
N ARG A 233 15.03 0.92 9.22
CA ARG A 233 14.38 0.96 10.53
C ARG A 233 14.73 2.23 11.29
N VAL A 234 13.76 2.68 12.08
CA VAL A 234 13.85 3.86 12.94
C VAL A 234 13.21 3.53 14.28
N ASN A 235 13.87 3.92 15.37
CA ASN A 235 13.24 4.02 16.68
C ASN A 235 12.41 5.29 16.74
N LEU A 236 11.12 5.16 17.06
CA LEU A 236 10.17 6.28 17.00
C LEU A 236 10.53 7.43 17.96
N LYS A 237 11.27 7.16 19.04
CA LYS A 237 11.74 8.17 20.00
C LYS A 237 13.19 8.62 19.77
N TYR A 238 14.07 7.69 19.39
CA TYR A 238 15.51 7.93 19.37
C TYR A 238 16.15 8.02 17.97
N GLY A 239 15.38 7.86 16.89
CA GLY A 239 15.89 7.91 15.53
C GLY A 239 16.59 6.61 15.12
N ILE A 240 17.70 6.70 14.38
CA ILE A 240 18.38 5.51 13.82
C ILE A 240 19.00 4.65 14.95
N PRO A 241 18.65 3.35 15.07
CA PRO A 241 19.26 2.45 16.05
C PRO A 241 20.75 2.22 15.78
N LEU A 242 21.58 2.16 16.84
CA LEU A 242 23.04 1.93 16.73
C LEU A 242 23.40 0.64 15.99
N ASN A 243 22.62 -0.42 16.19
CA ASN A 243 22.80 -1.72 15.55
C ASN A 243 21.81 -1.93 14.39
N SER A 244 21.49 -0.88 13.65
CA SER A 244 20.58 -0.99 12.51
C SER A 244 21.12 -1.98 11.47
N TYR A 245 20.20 -2.77 10.90
CA TYR A 245 20.46 -3.59 9.74
C TYR A 245 20.92 -2.72 8.57
N ASN A 246 21.93 -3.19 7.85
CA ASN A 246 22.52 -2.47 6.72
C ASN A 246 21.97 -2.92 5.37
N HIS A 247 20.85 -3.63 5.38
CA HIS A 247 20.24 -4.24 4.22
C HIS A 247 18.78 -3.85 4.16
N THR A 248 18.30 -3.55 2.96
CA THR A 248 16.88 -3.34 2.71
C THR A 248 16.55 -3.83 1.32
N CYS A 249 15.30 -4.24 1.14
CA CYS A 249 14.79 -4.65 -0.15
C CYS A 249 14.40 -3.45 -1.02
N THR A 250 14.24 -3.71 -2.32
CA THR A 250 13.82 -2.71 -3.32
C THR A 250 12.48 -2.08 -2.95
N SER A 251 11.48 -2.88 -2.56
CA SER A 251 10.19 -2.40 -2.06
C SER A 251 10.35 -1.60 -0.75
N GLY A 252 11.15 -2.11 0.19
CA GLY A 252 11.33 -1.50 1.51
C GLY A 252 11.83 -0.06 1.47
N ALA A 253 12.63 0.30 0.46
CA ALA A 253 13.08 1.67 0.28
C ALA A 253 12.32 2.45 -0.80
N GLY A 254 11.75 1.76 -1.79
CA GLY A 254 11.17 2.37 -2.97
C GLY A 254 9.66 2.67 -2.89
N THR A 255 8.97 2.14 -1.89
CA THR A 255 7.50 2.17 -1.74
C THR A 255 7.08 3.25 -0.73
N LEU A 256 7.51 4.49 -0.97
CA LEU A 256 7.28 5.61 -0.04
C LEU A 256 6.65 6.85 -0.72
N VAL A 257 6.72 6.94 -2.05
CA VAL A 257 6.38 8.15 -2.83
C VAL A 257 4.92 8.57 -2.70
N LEU A 258 3.98 7.62 -2.60
CA LEU A 258 2.55 7.93 -2.52
C LEU A 258 2.21 8.66 -1.22
N GLU A 259 2.59 8.09 -0.08
CA GLU A 259 2.31 8.63 1.25
C GLU A 259 3.08 9.93 1.48
N PHE A 260 4.39 9.92 1.24
CA PHE A 260 5.24 11.10 1.46
C PHE A 260 4.91 12.25 0.48
N GLY A 261 4.56 11.91 -0.77
CA GLY A 261 4.11 12.89 -1.76
C GLY A 261 2.77 13.52 -1.39
N LEU A 262 1.80 12.70 -0.93
CA LEU A 262 0.51 13.20 -0.47
C LEU A 262 0.66 14.07 0.78
N LEU A 263 1.49 13.65 1.74
CA LEU A 263 1.77 14.44 2.93
C LEU A 263 2.38 15.80 2.57
N SER A 264 3.37 15.82 1.67
CA SER A 264 3.98 17.08 1.19
C SER A 264 2.96 18.03 0.59
N TYR A 265 2.05 17.49 -0.23
CA TYR A 265 0.97 18.25 -0.83
C TYR A 265 0.02 18.85 0.22
N LEU A 266 -0.36 18.06 1.24
CA LEU A 266 -1.28 18.50 2.29
C LEU A 266 -0.65 19.50 3.26
N LEU A 267 0.63 19.34 3.58
CA LEU A 267 1.37 20.24 4.48
C LEU A 267 1.95 21.47 3.76
N ASN A 268 2.00 21.45 2.42
CA ASN A 268 2.76 22.41 1.62
C ASN A 268 4.26 22.46 2.02
N ASP A 269 4.83 21.29 2.29
CA ASP A 269 6.26 21.10 2.61
C ASP A 269 6.86 20.07 1.65
N PRO A 270 7.80 20.44 0.76
CA PRO A 270 8.31 19.55 -0.27
C PRO A 270 9.26 18.45 0.24
N ILE A 271 9.71 18.50 1.50
CA ILE A 271 10.80 17.63 1.96
C ILE A 271 10.46 16.14 1.83
N TYR A 272 9.24 15.74 2.21
CA TYR A 272 8.85 14.33 2.22
C TYR A 272 8.80 13.75 0.80
N GLU A 273 8.16 14.47 -0.13
CA GLU A 273 8.06 14.07 -1.53
C GLU A 273 9.44 13.96 -2.16
N LYS A 274 10.29 14.96 -1.90
CA LYS A 274 11.64 15.03 -2.44
C LYS A 274 12.45 13.81 -2.04
N VAL A 275 12.52 13.49 -0.73
CA VAL A 275 13.35 12.37 -0.26
C VAL A 275 12.85 11.02 -0.80
N ALA A 276 11.54 10.82 -0.88
CA ALA A 276 10.97 9.58 -1.39
C ALA A 276 11.21 9.40 -2.91
N ARG A 277 11.06 10.46 -3.70
CA ARG A 277 11.33 10.43 -5.16
C ARG A 277 12.82 10.26 -5.45
N ASP A 278 13.69 10.96 -4.72
CA ASP A 278 15.14 10.83 -4.87
C ASP A 278 15.58 9.38 -4.69
N VAL A 279 15.09 8.69 -3.66
CA VAL A 279 15.35 7.27 -3.41
C VAL A 279 14.82 6.38 -4.54
N SER A 280 13.59 6.61 -4.99
CA SER A 280 12.98 5.87 -6.11
C SER A 280 13.85 5.96 -7.38
N GLU A 281 14.38 7.16 -7.66
CA GLU A 281 15.28 7.37 -8.80
C GLU A 281 16.65 6.70 -8.65
N ILE A 282 17.21 6.70 -7.44
CA ILE A 282 18.47 6.00 -7.14
C ILE A 282 18.31 4.51 -7.43
N ILE A 283 17.24 3.90 -6.90
CA ILE A 283 16.91 2.48 -7.11
C ILE A 283 16.76 2.20 -8.61
N PHE A 284 16.01 3.04 -9.33
CA PHE A 284 15.89 2.93 -10.77
C PHE A 284 17.26 2.94 -11.44
N LYS A 285 18.10 3.93 -11.20
CA LYS A 285 19.43 4.04 -11.84
C LYS A 285 20.35 2.85 -11.57
N LYS A 286 20.11 2.08 -10.50
CA LYS A 286 20.87 0.87 -10.14
C LYS A 286 20.49 -0.38 -10.91
N ARG A 287 19.54 -0.33 -11.85
CA ARG A 287 19.21 -1.47 -12.72
C ARG A 287 20.43 -2.05 -13.42
N ASN A 288 20.39 -3.36 -13.66
CA ASN A 288 21.40 -4.03 -14.46
C ASN A 288 21.47 -3.37 -15.86
N PRO A 289 22.67 -2.99 -16.35
CA PRO A 289 22.80 -2.25 -17.61
C PRO A 289 22.43 -3.06 -18.86
N ILE A 290 22.41 -4.39 -18.76
CA ILE A 290 22.09 -5.30 -19.88
C ILE A 290 20.59 -5.64 -19.85
N THR A 291 20.10 -6.13 -18.72
CA THR A 291 18.72 -6.62 -18.62
C THR A 291 17.73 -5.52 -18.26
N GLY A 292 18.19 -4.42 -17.65
CA GLY A 292 17.33 -3.40 -17.07
C GLY A 292 16.51 -3.90 -15.88
N LEU A 293 16.88 -5.03 -15.27
CA LEU A 293 16.20 -5.58 -14.09
C LEU A 293 16.83 -5.07 -12.79
N LEU A 294 16.06 -5.11 -11.70
CA LEU A 294 16.48 -4.73 -10.35
C LEU A 294 16.91 -5.95 -9.55
N GLY A 295 17.81 -5.76 -8.58
CA GLY A 295 18.03 -6.74 -7.52
C GLY A 295 16.90 -6.67 -6.48
N ASN A 296 16.90 -7.63 -5.55
CA ASN A 296 15.91 -7.68 -4.47
C ASN A 296 16.40 -7.04 -3.16
N GLU A 297 17.70 -6.90 -2.96
CA GLU A 297 18.27 -6.39 -1.71
C GLU A 297 19.56 -5.63 -1.96
N PHE A 298 19.73 -4.48 -1.31
CA PHE A 298 20.93 -3.67 -1.38
C PHE A 298 21.52 -3.38 0.00
N ASN A 299 22.82 -3.17 0.03
CA ASN A 299 23.54 -2.72 1.20
C ASN A 299 23.48 -1.18 1.27
N ILE A 300 22.88 -0.64 2.34
CA ILE A 300 22.66 0.80 2.49
C ILE A 300 23.96 1.58 2.76
N ARG A 301 25.07 0.92 3.13
CA ARG A 301 26.35 1.61 3.40
C ARG A 301 27.09 1.97 2.11
N ASN A 302 27.14 1.06 1.15
CA ASN A 302 27.83 1.29 -0.12
C ASN A 302 26.88 1.46 -1.31
N GLY A 303 25.58 1.21 -1.12
CA GLY A 303 24.55 1.28 -2.16
C GLY A 303 24.59 0.12 -3.16
N GLU A 304 25.40 -0.92 -2.93
CA GLU A 304 25.54 -2.02 -3.88
C GLU A 304 24.50 -3.11 -3.67
N TRP A 305 24.12 -3.78 -4.76
CA TRP A 305 23.26 -4.97 -4.69
C TRP A 305 23.96 -6.09 -3.91
N GLN A 306 23.20 -6.75 -3.05
CA GLN A 306 23.63 -7.98 -2.40
C GLN A 306 22.72 -9.14 -2.78
N GLY A 307 21.43 -8.88 -2.93
CA GLY A 307 20.47 -9.77 -3.54
C GLY A 307 20.36 -9.48 -5.03
N PHE A 308 20.72 -10.46 -5.86
CA PHE A 308 20.67 -10.36 -7.32
C PHE A 308 19.42 -11.02 -7.93
N MET A 309 18.51 -11.54 -7.10
CA MET A 309 17.27 -12.12 -7.59
C MET A 309 16.34 -11.01 -8.06
N SER A 310 15.87 -11.13 -9.31
CA SER A 310 14.86 -10.23 -9.86
C SER A 310 13.54 -10.99 -10.01
N GLY A 311 12.42 -10.31 -9.77
CA GLY A 311 11.10 -10.89 -9.95
C GLY A 311 9.99 -9.87 -9.72
N LEU A 312 8.76 -10.37 -9.69
CA LEU A 312 7.55 -9.62 -9.35
C LEU A 312 7.01 -9.96 -7.96
N GLY A 313 7.78 -10.73 -7.19
CA GLY A 313 7.40 -11.17 -5.85
C GLY A 313 7.91 -10.24 -4.75
N ALA A 314 7.82 -10.73 -3.52
CA ALA A 314 8.18 -10.03 -2.30
C ALA A 314 9.56 -9.35 -2.41
N GLY A 315 9.60 -8.08 -2.02
CA GLY A 315 10.81 -7.27 -1.97
C GLY A 315 11.10 -6.46 -3.24
N ILE A 316 10.32 -6.62 -4.32
CA ILE A 316 10.41 -5.77 -5.55
C ILE A 316 9.02 -5.29 -6.02
N ASP A 317 8.00 -6.13 -5.86
CA ASP A 317 6.59 -5.88 -6.15
C ASP A 317 6.12 -4.42 -6.04
N SER A 318 5.99 -3.88 -4.84
CA SER A 318 5.34 -2.60 -4.58
C SER A 318 6.15 -1.41 -5.11
N TYR A 319 7.47 -1.54 -5.30
CA TYR A 319 8.23 -0.52 -6.02
C TYR A 319 7.73 -0.34 -7.46
N LEU A 320 7.47 -1.45 -8.17
CA LEU A 320 6.93 -1.40 -9.53
C LEU A 320 5.53 -0.78 -9.57
N GLU A 321 4.70 -1.11 -8.57
CA GLU A 321 3.38 -0.50 -8.43
C GLU A 321 3.47 1.01 -8.22
N TYR A 322 4.39 1.47 -7.37
CA TYR A 322 4.54 2.89 -7.02
C TYR A 322 4.96 3.74 -8.21
N LEU A 323 5.76 3.22 -9.15
CA LEU A 323 6.08 3.96 -10.37
C LEU A 323 4.82 4.33 -11.16
N LEU A 324 3.86 3.41 -11.26
CA LEU A 324 2.63 3.67 -11.98
C LEU A 324 1.61 4.46 -11.13
N LYS A 325 1.39 4.04 -9.89
CA LYS A 325 0.44 4.68 -8.97
C LYS A 325 0.82 6.15 -8.70
N SER A 326 2.11 6.46 -8.57
CA SER A 326 2.58 7.84 -8.37
C SER A 326 2.33 8.71 -9.60
N PHE A 327 2.49 8.17 -10.82
CA PHE A 327 2.10 8.90 -12.02
C PHE A 327 0.59 9.20 -12.03
N VAL A 328 -0.25 8.23 -11.68
CA VAL A 328 -1.70 8.45 -11.66
C VAL A 328 -2.09 9.50 -10.61
N LEU A 329 -1.48 9.44 -9.44
CA LEU A 329 -1.79 10.34 -8.34
C LEU A 329 -1.31 11.78 -8.60
N PHE A 330 -0.06 11.94 -9.05
CA PHE A 330 0.61 13.24 -9.10
C PHE A 330 0.83 13.78 -10.54
N GLY A 331 0.70 12.94 -11.57
CA GLY A 331 0.81 13.34 -12.97
C GLY A 331 2.25 13.50 -13.50
N HIS A 332 3.27 13.17 -12.72
CA HIS A 332 4.67 13.29 -13.15
C HIS A 332 5.05 12.20 -14.17
N LYS A 333 5.39 12.63 -15.39
CA LYS A 333 5.69 11.71 -16.51
C LYS A 333 6.93 10.85 -16.29
N LYS A 334 7.82 11.25 -15.38
CA LYS A 334 9.09 10.56 -15.13
C LYS A 334 8.85 9.15 -14.62
N GLU A 335 7.95 9.00 -13.65
CA GLU A 335 7.57 7.73 -13.03
C GLU A 335 6.86 6.82 -14.03
N LEU A 336 6.02 7.38 -14.92
CA LEU A 336 5.41 6.62 -16.02
C LEU A 336 6.48 6.07 -16.99
N ASN A 337 7.49 6.87 -17.31
CA ASN A 337 8.58 6.42 -18.18
C ASN A 337 9.39 5.32 -17.50
N MET A 338 9.72 5.50 -16.22
CA MET A 338 10.38 4.47 -15.41
C MET A 338 9.58 3.16 -15.39
N PHE A 339 8.26 3.23 -15.17
CA PHE A 339 7.38 2.07 -15.20
C PHE A 339 7.39 1.37 -16.58
N LYS A 340 7.29 2.14 -17.67
CA LYS A 340 7.29 1.59 -19.03
C LYS A 340 8.60 0.86 -19.35
N GLU A 341 9.74 1.42 -18.93
CA GLU A 341 11.04 0.77 -19.07
C GLU A 341 11.12 -0.53 -18.27
N MET A 342 10.72 -0.50 -16.98
CA MET A 342 10.66 -1.71 -16.15
C MET A 342 9.78 -2.78 -16.78
N LYS A 343 8.57 -2.42 -17.21
CA LYS A 343 7.60 -3.32 -17.84
C LYS A 343 8.19 -3.97 -19.10
N LYS A 344 8.95 -3.21 -19.90
CA LYS A 344 9.64 -3.74 -21.08
C LYS A 344 10.69 -4.79 -20.66
N SER A 345 11.58 -4.46 -19.73
CA SER A 345 12.59 -5.39 -19.22
C SER A 345 11.98 -6.65 -18.62
N ILE A 346 10.93 -6.51 -17.81
CA ILE A 346 10.17 -7.62 -17.22
C ILE A 346 9.64 -8.55 -18.32
N LYS A 347 8.94 -8.02 -19.33
CA LYS A 347 8.41 -8.83 -20.43
C LYS A 347 9.49 -9.52 -21.26
N THR A 348 10.66 -8.90 -21.40
CA THR A 348 11.76 -9.47 -22.18
C THR A 348 12.49 -10.58 -21.43
N TYR A 349 12.76 -10.40 -20.14
CA TYR A 349 13.71 -11.23 -19.40
C TYR A 349 13.09 -12.10 -18.32
N LEU A 350 11.92 -11.74 -17.77
CA LEU A 350 11.20 -12.62 -16.85
C LEU A 350 10.35 -13.58 -17.68
N ARG A 351 10.65 -14.88 -17.54
CA ARG A 351 10.03 -15.98 -18.28
C ARG A 351 8.51 -15.80 -18.39
N HIS A 352 8.03 -15.79 -19.62
CA HIS A 352 6.67 -16.23 -19.89
C HIS A 352 6.64 -17.74 -19.60
N GLY A 353 5.62 -18.25 -18.90
CA GLY A 353 5.44 -19.70 -18.75
C GLY A 353 5.49 -20.42 -20.11
N LEU A 354 5.79 -21.72 -20.09
CA LEU A 354 6.02 -22.60 -21.25
C LEU A 354 5.36 -22.08 -22.54
N VAL A 355 6.19 -21.62 -23.48
CA VAL A 355 5.77 -21.55 -24.89
C VAL A 355 5.55 -23.00 -25.29
N GLU A 356 4.30 -23.41 -25.48
CA GLU A 356 4.02 -24.63 -26.23
C GLU A 356 4.79 -24.52 -27.54
N GLN A 357 5.85 -25.32 -27.67
CA GLN A 357 6.44 -25.58 -28.97
C GLN A 357 5.37 -26.33 -29.75
N SER A 358 4.64 -25.60 -30.60
CA SER A 358 3.83 -26.18 -31.65
C SER A 358 4.75 -27.01 -32.53
N VAL A 359 4.69 -28.34 -32.34
CA VAL A 359 5.30 -29.36 -33.18
C VAL A 359 4.66 -29.34 -34.56
#